data_AF-A0A1G7VQE0-F1
#
_entry.id   AF-A0A1G7VQE0-F1
#
_cell.length_a   1.000
_cell.length_b   1.000
_cell.length_c   1.000
_cell.angle_alpha   90.00
_cell.angle_beta   90.00
_cell.angle_gamma   90.00
#
_symmetry.space_group_name_H-M   'P 1'
#
loop_
_entity.id
_entity.type
_entity.pdbx_description
1 polymer ?
#
loop_
_entity_poly.entity_id
_entity_poly.type
_entity_poly.pdbx_seq_one_letter_code
_entity_poly.pdbx_strand_id
1 'polypeptide(L)' 'MNQDTIVKLEWKGQRVLLTKQVAKYYETTENQIMNNFNNNKDKFTEGVHYFKLANEEIRQFLSIKNFDLQISAKTRSLML' A
#
# COMPACT_ATOMS: atom_id res chain seq x y z
N MET A 1 -13.17 -6.50 21.37
CA MET A 1 -12.97 -7.18 20.08
C MET A 1 -12.84 -6.11 19.00
N ASN A 2 -11.66 -5.55 18.79
CA ASN A 2 -11.47 -4.60 17.69
C ASN A 2 -11.06 -5.42 16.48
N GLN A 3 -12.02 -5.72 15.62
CA GLN A 3 -11.74 -6.24 14.29
C GLN A 3 -11.08 -5.10 13.49
N ASP A 4 -9.78 -4.94 13.68
CA ASP A 4 -8.96 -4.13 12.79
C ASP A 4 -8.90 -4.89 11.46
N THR A 5 -9.88 -4.62 10.61
CA THR A 5 -10.10 -5.35 9.36
C THR A 5 -8.89 -5.12 8.47
N ILE A 6 -7.91 -6.02 8.51
CA ILE A 6 -6.83 -6.05 7.55
C ILE A 6 -7.47 -6.31 6.19
N VAL A 7 -7.62 -5.22 5.44
CA VAL A 7 -8.07 -5.25 4.07
C VAL A 7 -7.08 -6.10 3.27
N LYS A 8 -7.52 -7.29 2.87
CA LYS A 8 -6.74 -8.21 2.05
C LYS A 8 -6.84 -7.73 0.61
N LEU A 9 -5.77 -7.13 0.11
CA LEU A 9 -5.69 -6.68 -1.28
C LEU A 9 -5.02 -7.79 -2.08
N GLU A 10 -5.49 -8.00 -3.29
CA GLU A 10 -4.83 -8.88 -4.26
C GLU A 10 -4.51 -8.06 -5.50
N TRP A 11 -3.23 -8.06 -5.87
CA TRP A 11 -2.71 -7.40 -7.06
C TRP A 11 -1.84 -8.38 -7.83
N LYS A 12 -2.09 -8.53 -9.13
CA LYS A 12 -1.38 -9.48 -10.01
C LYS A 12 -1.30 -10.91 -9.46
N GLY A 13 -2.35 -11.37 -8.75
CA GLY A 13 -2.40 -12.71 -8.15
C GLY A 13 -1.60 -12.86 -6.84
N GLN A 14 -1.09 -11.77 -6.28
CA GLN A 14 -0.39 -11.75 -4.99
C GLN A 14 -1.14 -10.90 -3.98
N ARG A 15 -1.13 -11.35 -2.72
CA ARG A 15 -1.69 -10.56 -1.62
C ARG A 15 -0.75 -9.42 -1.28
N VAL A 16 -1.26 -8.21 -1.31
CA VAL A 16 -0.52 -6.98 -1.04
C VAL A 16 -1.17 -6.20 0.11
N LEU A 17 -0.40 -5.31 0.75
CA LEU A 17 -0.89 -4.50 1.87
C LEU A 17 -0.51 -3.04 1.63
N LEU A 18 -1.45 -2.14 1.87
CA LEU A 18 -1.13 -0.72 1.77
C LEU A 18 -0.12 -0.31 2.83
N THR A 19 0.76 0.61 2.46
CA THR A 19 1.68 1.27 3.39
C THR A 19 0.95 1.84 4.61
N LYS A 20 -0.28 2.34 4.46
CA LYS A 20 -1.14 2.78 5.57
C LYS A 20 -1.54 1.66 6.53
N GLN A 21 -1.82 0.46 6.01
CA GLN A 21 -2.15 -0.71 6.83
C GLN A 21 -0.92 -1.22 7.56
N VAL A 22 0.22 -1.27 6.86
CA VAL A 22 1.52 -1.60 7.45
C VAL A 22 1.85 -0.60 8.56
N ALA A 23 1.73 0.70 8.29
CA ALA A 23 1.97 1.75 9.28
C ALA A 23 1.07 1.59 10.51
N LYS A 24 -0.23 1.34 10.31
CA LYS A 24 -1.18 1.09 11.40
C LYS A 24 -0.81 -0.15 12.23
N TYR A 25 -0.39 -1.23 11.58
CA TYR A 25 -0.01 -2.47 12.26
C TYR A 25 1.29 -2.33 13.06
N TYR A 26 2.26 -1.59 12.52
CA TYR A 26 3.52 -1.28 13.19
C TYR A 26 3.44 -0.05 14.11
N GLU A 27 2.23 0.44 14.39
CA GLU A 27 1.96 1.62 15.24
C GLU A 27 2.84 2.83 14.87
N THR A 28 3.11 2.98 13.57
CA THR A 28 3.98 4.00 13.01
C THR A 28 3.24 4.82 11.96
N THR A 29 3.91 5.83 11.41
CA THR A 29 3.34 6.68 10.37
C THR A 29 3.74 6.21 8.97
N GLU A 30 2.88 6.46 7.97
CA GLU A 30 3.18 6.17 6.56
C GLU A 30 4.52 6.78 6.12
N ASN A 31 4.82 7.97 6.65
CA ASN A 31 6.07 8.68 6.38
C ASN A 31 7.29 7.91 6.91
N GLN A 32 7.20 7.28 8.09
CA GLN A 32 8.27 6.45 8.64
C GLN A 32 8.49 5.17 7.83
N ILE A 33 7.41 4.51 7.37
CA ILE A 33 7.52 3.36 6.48
C ILE A 33 8.18 3.77 5.16
N MET A 34 7.76 4.87 4.54
CA MET A 34 8.39 5.39 3.32
C MET A 34 9.85 5.75 3.53
N ASN A 35 10.20 6.37 4.66
CA ASN A 35 11.59 6.72 4.96
C ASN A 35 12.45 5.46 5.14
N ASN A 36 11.93 4.46 5.86
CA ASN A 36 12.61 3.18 6.06
C ASN A 36 12.81 2.43 4.74
N PHE A 37 11.76 2.44 3.91
CA PHE A 37 11.78 1.87 2.57
C PHE A 37 12.82 2.56 1.68
N ASN A 38 12.86 3.89 1.64
CA ASN A 38 13.86 4.63 0.86
C ASN A 38 15.28 4.38 1.36
N ASN A 39 15.48 4.33 2.68
CA ASN A 39 16.79 4.07 3.28
C ASN A 39 17.29 2.63 3.06
N ASN A 40 16.37 1.68 2.86
CA ASN A 40 16.71 0.27 2.60
C ASN A 40 16.30 -0.15 1.19
N LYS A 41 16.13 0.79 0.27
CA LYS A 41 15.54 0.52 -1.05
C LYS A 41 16.34 -0.53 -1.81
N ASP A 42 17.66 -0.54 -1.64
CA ASP A 42 18.56 -1.54 -2.22
C ASP A 42 18.27 -2.99 -1.77
N LYS A 43 17.58 -3.16 -0.64
CA LYS A 43 17.14 -4.47 -0.13
C LYS A 43 15.76 -4.90 -0.63
N PHE A 44 15.01 -3.98 -1.25
CA PHE A 44 13.65 -4.23 -1.71
C PHE A 44 13.59 -4.33 -3.23
N THR A 45 13.04 -5.43 -3.72
CA THR A 45 12.84 -5.66 -5.16
C THR A 45 11.40 -5.36 -5.55
N GLU A 46 11.22 -4.49 -6.55
CA GLU A 46 9.92 -4.17 -7.13
C GLU A 46 9.28 -5.42 -7.75
N GLY A 47 8.00 -5.65 -7.46
CA GLY A 47 7.27 -6.83 -7.92
C GLY A 47 7.47 -8.09 -7.07
N VAL A 48 8.36 -8.05 -6.07
CA VAL A 48 8.54 -9.14 -5.08
C VAL A 48 8.18 -8.66 -3.68
N HIS A 49 8.78 -7.55 -3.24
CA HIS A 49 8.63 -7.04 -1.88
C HIS A 49 7.72 -5.82 -1.79
N TYR A 50 7.64 -5.04 -2.87
CA TYR A 50 6.77 -3.88 -2.95
C TYR A 50 6.27 -3.68 -4.39
N PHE A 51 5.11 -3.05 -4.50
CA PHE A 51 4.59 -2.51 -5.75
C PHE A 51 4.42 -1.01 -5.60
N LYS A 52 5.10 -0.25 -6.46
CA LYS A 52 4.90 1.18 -6.57
C LYS A 52 3.83 1.44 -7.61
N LEU A 53 2.62 1.75 -7.17
CA LEU A 53 1.56 2.21 -8.05
C LEU A 53 1.65 3.73 -8.18
N ALA A 54 1.78 4.22 -9.40
CA ALA A 54 1.75 5.65 -9.71
C ALA A 54 0.56 6.00 -10.61
N ASN A 55 -0.06 7.16 -10.37
CA ASN A 55 -1.07 7.77 -11.24
C ASN A 55 -2.17 6.80 -11.71
N GLU A 56 -2.11 6.35 -12.97
CA GLU A 56 -3.12 5.51 -13.61
C GLU A 56 -3.20 4.12 -12.99
N GLU A 57 -2.10 3.58 -12.46
CA GLU A 57 -2.12 2.31 -11.75
C GLU A 57 -2.91 2.40 -10.45
N ILE A 58 -2.88 3.56 -9.77
CA ILE A 58 -3.71 3.82 -8.59
C ILE A 58 -5.18 3.82 -8.99
N ARG A 59 -5.52 4.45 -10.12
CA ARG A 59 -6.88 4.46 -10.65
C ARG A 59 -7.35 3.06 -11.05
N GLN A 60 -6.51 2.27 -11.71
CA GLN A 60 -6.82 0.89 -12.06
C GLN A 60 -6.98 0.03 -10.81
N PHE A 61 -6.09 0.16 -9.83
CA PHE A 61 -6.20 -0.54 -8.55
C PHE A 61 -7.49 -0.21 -7.80
N LEU A 62 -7.84 1.07 -7.73
CA LEU A 62 -9.10 1.56 -7.15
C LEU A 62 -10.34 1.19 -7.99
N SER A 63 -10.20 1.00 -9.30
CA SER A 63 -11.32 0.66 -10.20
C SER A 63 -11.57 -0.84 -10.27
N ILE A 64 -10.53 -1.67 -10.16
CA ILE A 64 -10.64 -3.15 -10.14
C ILE A 64 -11.33 -3.61 -8.84
N LYS A 65 -11.24 -2.81 -7.80
CA LYS A 65 -11.74 -3.13 -6.47
C LYS A 65 -12.71 -2.01 -6.07
N ASN A 66 -14.02 -2.25 -6.11
CA ASN A 66 -15.07 -1.43 -5.46
C ASN A 66 -14.83 -1.37 -3.95
N PHE A 67 -13.74 -0.74 -3.54
CA PHE A 67 -13.27 -0.69 -2.18
C PHE A 67 -13.61 0.68 -1.62
N ASP A 68 -14.39 0.70 -0.55
CA ASP A 68 -14.59 1.84 0.34
C ASP A 68 -13.31 2.18 1.14
N LEU A 69 -12.14 1.89 0.56
CA LEU A 69 -10.91 2.50 1.01
C LEU A 69 -11.06 3.97 0.67
N GLN A 70 -11.31 4.80 1.69
CA GLN A 70 -11.17 6.25 1.63
C GLN A 70 -9.70 6.60 1.36
N ILE A 71 -9.21 6.25 0.17
CA ILE A 71 -7.98 6.78 -0.39
C ILE A 71 -8.39 8.12 -0.98
N SER A 72 -7.80 9.19 -0.48
CA SER A 72 -8.04 10.52 -1.05
C SER A 72 -7.74 10.47 -2.54
N ALA A 73 -8.65 11.00 -3.37
CA ALA A 73 -8.43 11.12 -4.81
C ALA A 73 -7.16 11.93 -5.17
N LYS A 74 -6.53 12.60 -4.18
CA LYS A 74 -5.27 13.33 -4.30
C LYS A 74 -4.00 12.51 -4.03
N THR A 75 -4.11 11.22 -3.69
CA THR A 75 -2.93 10.39 -3.44
C THR A 75 -2.18 10.15 -4.75
N ARG A 76 -0.95 10.68 -4.85
CA ARG A 76 -0.13 10.63 -6.08
C ARG A 76 0.71 9.36 -6.21
N SER A 77 0.87 8.62 -5.12
CA SER A 77 1.69 7.41 -5.06
C SER A 77 1.11 6.45 -4.02
N LEU A 78 0.93 5.19 -4.39
CA LEU A 78 0.58 4.10 -3.49
C LEU A 78 1.75 3.12 -3.45
N MET A 79 2.20 2.77 -2.24
CA MET A 79 3.11 1.66 -2.03
C MET A 79 2.32 0.51 -1.40
N LEU A 80 2.43 -0.66 -2.05
CA LEU A 80 1.74 -1.91 -1.77
C LEU A 80 2.73 -3.05 -1.51
#